data_AF-A0A1X7VS20-F1
#
_entry.id   AF-A0A1X7VS20-F1
#
_cell.length_a   1.000
_cell.length_b   1.000
_cell.length_c   1.000
_cell.angle_alpha   90.00
_cell.angle_beta   90.00
_cell.angle_gamma   90.00
#
_symmetry.space_group_name_H-M   'P 1'
#
loop_
_entity.id
_entity.type
_entity.pdbx_description
1 polymer ?
#
loop_
_entity_poly.entity_id
_entity_poly.type
_entity_poly.pdbx_seq_one_letter_code
_entity_poly.pdbx_strand_id
1 'polypeptide(L)'
;MVLQAQKLFGDLGIKITTGNHLLGSVIGDIKGCKGFVTKKVQGWINLITVLSDIAVTQPQAAYCAYTKTLQNECTFLQHVTPDCQSLFTDLGQLYACLVKSVLPVTSHCSLQLRLGGLSIRNPVTTAAAHYTASRSACKQLMLLLVLLLSHHTITSAKCILLGKSLTISKESG
;
A
#
# COMPACT_ATOMS: atom_id res chain seq x y z
N MET A 1 -18.47 -10.64 13.46
CA MET A 1 -18.75 -10.01 12.15
C MET A 1 -19.21 -11.01 11.09
N VAL A 2 -18.48 -12.10 10.82
CA VAL A 2 -18.84 -13.07 9.75
C VAL A 2 -20.24 -13.68 9.93
N LEU A 3 -20.64 -14.02 11.16
CA LEU A 3 -21.98 -14.56 11.46
C LEU A 3 -23.12 -13.54 11.25
N GLN A 4 -22.87 -12.26 11.49
CA GLN A 4 -23.86 -11.20 11.22
C GLN A 4 -23.99 -10.94 9.71
N ALA A 5 -22.87 -10.97 8.98
CA ALA A 5 -22.88 -10.86 7.53
C ALA A 5 -23.62 -12.04 6.88
N GLN A 6 -23.42 -13.27 7.36
CA GLN A 6 -24.13 -14.44 6.84
C GLN A 6 -25.64 -14.37 7.07
N LYS A 7 -26.09 -13.76 8.18
CA LYS A 7 -27.52 -13.53 8.42
C LYS A 7 -28.11 -12.43 7.52
N LEU A 8 -27.36 -11.36 7.23
CA LEU A 8 -27.83 -10.24 6.42
C LEU A 8 -27.81 -10.50 4.91
N PHE A 9 -26.85 -11.29 4.44
CA PHE A 9 -26.63 -11.54 3.01
C PHE A 9 -26.91 -13.00 2.60
N GLY A 10 -27.51 -13.80 3.49
CA GLY A 10 -27.82 -15.21 3.23
C GLY A 10 -28.73 -15.40 2.01
N ASP A 11 -29.64 -14.47 1.79
CA ASP A 11 -30.62 -14.52 0.70
C ASP A 11 -30.02 -14.20 -0.68
N LEU A 12 -28.85 -13.55 -0.71
CA LEU A 12 -28.21 -13.07 -1.93
C LEU A 12 -27.23 -14.07 -2.57
N GLY A 13 -27.03 -15.24 -1.95
CA GLY A 13 -26.12 -16.28 -2.47
C GLY A 13 -24.64 -15.87 -2.50
N ILE A 14 -24.24 -14.84 -1.75
CA ILE A 14 -22.88 -14.29 -1.78
C ILE A 14 -21.95 -15.12 -0.88
N LYS A 15 -20.79 -15.53 -1.42
CA LYS A 15 -19.76 -16.24 -0.65
C LYS A 15 -19.03 -15.27 0.29
N ILE A 16 -19.42 -15.26 1.56
CA ILE A 16 -18.75 -14.47 2.59
C ILE A 16 -17.44 -15.16 2.98
N THR A 17 -16.33 -14.51 2.67
CA THR A 17 -14.98 -15.00 2.99
C THR A 17 -14.27 -14.00 3.90
N THR A 18 -13.55 -14.49 4.91
CA THR A 18 -12.84 -13.65 5.90
C THR A 18 -11.63 -12.91 5.32
N GLY A 19 -11.11 -13.35 4.17
CA GLY A 19 -10.10 -12.61 3.42
C GLY A 19 -10.07 -13.02 1.97
N ASN A 20 -9.72 -12.06 1.10
CA ASN A 20 -9.61 -12.28 -0.34
C ASN A 20 -8.52 -11.39 -0.95
N HIS A 21 -8.02 -11.81 -2.11
CA HIS A 21 -7.14 -10.99 -2.94
C HIS A 21 -7.95 -9.86 -3.58
N LEU A 22 -7.52 -8.60 -3.39
CA LEU A 22 -8.14 -7.42 -3.96
C LEU A 22 -7.06 -6.46 -4.48
N LEU A 23 -7.17 -6.07 -5.76
CA LEU A 23 -6.36 -5.04 -6.40
C LEU A 23 -4.84 -5.22 -6.22
N GLY A 24 -4.36 -6.48 -6.22
CA GLY A 24 -2.93 -6.80 -6.07
C GLY A 24 -2.43 -6.88 -4.62
N SER A 25 -3.32 -6.80 -3.64
CA SER A 25 -3.06 -7.05 -2.23
C SER A 25 -4.07 -8.04 -1.63
N VAL A 26 -3.96 -8.37 -0.35
CA VAL A 26 -4.89 -9.25 0.37
C VAL A 26 -5.51 -8.48 1.52
N ILE A 27 -6.85 -8.50 1.58
CA ILE A 27 -7.64 -7.84 2.62
C ILE A 27 -8.30 -8.91 3.49
N GLY A 28 -8.36 -8.66 4.80
CA GLY A 28 -9.07 -9.51 5.75
C GLY A 28 -8.13 -10.21 6.72
N ASP A 29 -7.98 -11.52 6.59
CA ASP A 29 -7.18 -12.33 7.52
C ASP A 29 -5.69 -11.94 7.54
N ILE A 30 -5.17 -11.70 8.74
CA ILE A 30 -3.78 -11.30 8.99
C ILE A 30 -2.83 -12.43 8.58
N LYS A 31 -3.19 -13.70 8.82
CA LYS A 31 -2.33 -14.83 8.44
C LYS A 31 -2.25 -14.96 6.92
N GLY A 32 -3.40 -14.86 6.24
CA GLY A 32 -3.46 -14.82 4.77
C GLY A 32 -2.67 -13.65 4.17
N CYS A 33 -2.78 -12.46 4.75
CA CYS A 33 -2.02 -11.28 4.33
C CYS A 33 -0.51 -11.49 4.48
N LYS A 34 -0.05 -11.94 5.66
CA LYS A 34 1.37 -12.26 5.88
C LYS A 34 1.87 -13.32 4.90
N GLY A 35 1.11 -14.41 4.71
CA GLY A 35 1.49 -15.47 3.78
C GLY A 35 1.60 -14.99 2.33
N PHE A 36 0.74 -14.06 1.90
CA PHE A 36 0.83 -13.44 0.57
C PHE A 36 2.09 -12.58 0.44
N VAL A 37 2.37 -11.72 1.43
CA VAL A 37 3.57 -10.88 1.43
C VAL A 37 4.84 -11.73 1.43
N THR A 38 4.90 -12.78 2.24
CA THR A 38 6.05 -13.69 2.27
C THR A 38 6.28 -14.35 0.90
N LYS A 39 5.22 -14.80 0.22
CA LYS A 39 5.35 -15.36 -1.15
C LYS A 39 5.88 -14.33 -2.15
N LYS A 40 5.41 -13.08 -2.07
CA LYS A 40 5.91 -11.98 -2.90
C LYS A 40 7.39 -11.69 -2.63
N VAL A 41 7.78 -11.61 -1.36
CA VAL A 41 9.18 -11.42 -0.94
C VAL A 41 10.08 -12.54 -1.43
N GLN A 42 9.66 -13.80 -1.38
CA GLN A 42 10.42 -14.92 -1.94
C GLN A 42 10.64 -14.78 -3.45
N GLY A 43 9.59 -14.39 -4.21
CA GLY A 43 9.74 -14.11 -5.64
C GLY A 43 10.73 -12.97 -5.92
N TRP A 44 10.68 -11.92 -5.11
CA TRP A 44 11.59 -10.78 -5.20
C TRP A 44 13.03 -11.14 -4.85
N ILE A 45 13.26 -12.00 -3.87
CA ILE A 45 14.58 -12.54 -3.53
C ILE A 45 15.21 -13.20 -4.75
N ASN A 46 14.47 -14.09 -5.44
CA ASN A 46 14.94 -14.76 -6.66
C ASN A 46 15.19 -13.76 -7.81
N LEU A 47 14.39 -12.71 -7.92
CA LEU A 47 14.63 -11.66 -8.92
C LEU A 47 15.91 -10.88 -8.62
N ILE A 48 16.18 -10.55 -7.35
CA ILE A 48 17.40 -9.83 -6.94
C ILE A 48 18.64 -10.67 -7.22
N THR A 49 18.60 -11.98 -6.99
CA THR A 49 19.75 -12.86 -7.30
C THR A 49 20.05 -12.86 -8.79
N VAL A 50 19.03 -13.02 -9.64
CA VAL A 50 19.20 -12.98 -11.10
C VAL A 50 19.67 -11.60 -11.57
N LEU A 51 19.11 -10.52 -11.01
CA LEU A 51 19.55 -9.15 -11.30
C LEU A 51 21.00 -8.90 -10.88
N SER A 52 21.44 -9.50 -9.78
CA SER A 52 22.83 -9.38 -9.31
C SER A 52 23.81 -10.04 -10.27
N ASP A 53 23.44 -11.18 -10.87
CA ASP A 53 24.26 -11.85 -11.88
C ASP A 53 24.33 -11.02 -13.17
N ILE A 54 23.19 -10.46 -13.60
CA ILE A 54 23.13 -9.57 -14.77
C ILE A 54 23.93 -8.29 -14.53
N ALA A 55 23.94 -7.76 -13.31
CA ALA A 55 24.64 -6.52 -12.97
C ALA A 55 26.15 -6.59 -13.23
N VAL A 56 26.75 -7.78 -13.18
CA VAL A 56 28.19 -7.99 -13.49
C VAL A 56 28.50 -7.64 -14.95
N THR A 57 27.61 -7.98 -15.87
CA THR A 57 27.81 -7.74 -17.32
C THR A 57 27.18 -6.43 -17.78
N GLN A 58 25.99 -6.11 -17.26
CA GLN A 58 25.16 -4.98 -17.69
C GLN A 58 24.54 -4.28 -16.47
N PRO A 59 25.32 -3.47 -15.73
CA PRO A 59 24.86 -2.83 -14.50
C PRO A 59 23.71 -1.85 -14.74
N GLN A 60 23.71 -1.13 -15.87
CA GLN A 60 22.64 -0.19 -16.22
C GLN A 60 21.31 -0.90 -16.49
N ALA A 61 21.34 -2.05 -17.17
CA ALA A 61 20.13 -2.82 -17.46
C ALA A 61 19.51 -3.38 -16.16
N ALA A 62 20.36 -3.95 -15.28
CA ALA A 62 19.94 -4.42 -13.96
C ALA A 62 19.36 -3.28 -13.11
N TYR A 63 19.99 -2.10 -13.13
CA TYR A 63 19.50 -0.91 -12.44
C TYR A 63 18.12 -0.46 -12.94
N CYS A 64 17.93 -0.37 -14.26
CA CYS A 64 16.64 0.00 -14.85
C CYS A 64 15.55 -1.02 -14.51
N ALA A 65 15.85 -2.31 -14.61
CA ALA A 65 14.93 -3.37 -14.25
C ALA A 65 14.53 -3.28 -12.78
N TYR A 66 15.49 -3.15 -11.86
CA TYR A 66 15.24 -3.01 -10.43
C TYR A 66 14.34 -1.81 -10.11
N THR A 67 14.70 -0.61 -10.61
CA THR A 67 13.99 0.62 -10.28
C THR A 67 12.59 0.68 -10.88
N LYS A 68 12.38 0.13 -12.07
CA LYS A 68 11.08 0.16 -12.76
C LYS A 68 10.13 -0.93 -12.32
N THR A 69 10.63 -2.08 -11.86
CA THR A 69 9.79 -3.21 -11.47
C THR A 69 9.76 -3.35 -9.95
N LEU A 70 10.85 -3.85 -9.36
CA LEU A 70 10.90 -4.28 -7.97
C LEU A 70 10.65 -3.15 -6.98
N GLN A 71 11.29 -2.00 -7.20
CA GLN A 71 11.12 -0.84 -6.32
C GLN A 71 9.67 -0.33 -6.34
N ASN A 72 9.01 -0.37 -7.49
CA ASN A 72 7.61 0.04 -7.62
C ASN A 72 6.65 -0.98 -6.99
N GLU A 73 6.87 -2.28 -7.17
CA GLU A 73 6.07 -3.31 -6.51
C GLU A 73 6.20 -3.25 -4.98
N CYS A 74 7.43 -3.11 -4.47
CA CYS A 74 7.69 -2.94 -3.04
C CYS A 74 6.99 -1.69 -2.50
N THR A 75 7.10 -0.56 -3.21
CA THR A 75 6.44 0.70 -2.79
C THR A 75 4.93 0.55 -2.74
N PHE A 76 4.31 -0.08 -3.75
CA PHE A 76 2.88 -0.35 -3.76
C PHE A 76 2.46 -1.19 -2.53
N LEU A 77 3.18 -2.29 -2.27
CA LEU A 77 2.83 -3.20 -1.18
C LEU A 77 2.98 -2.52 0.20
N GLN A 78 3.99 -1.65 0.37
CA GLN A 78 4.20 -0.85 1.58
C GLN A 78 3.09 0.19 1.82
N HIS A 79 2.46 0.71 0.76
CA HIS A 79 1.34 1.66 0.91
C HIS A 79 0.03 0.99 1.32
N VAL A 80 -0.16 -0.28 0.97
CA VAL A 80 -1.42 -1.00 1.17
C VAL A 80 -1.39 -1.84 2.45
N THR A 81 -0.22 -2.34 2.84
CA THR A 81 -0.13 -3.38 3.87
C THR A 81 0.51 -2.86 5.16
N PRO A 82 -0.17 -2.99 6.32
CA PRO A 82 0.40 -2.60 7.61
C PRO A 82 1.53 -3.53 8.05
N ASP A 83 2.44 -3.01 8.89
CA ASP A 83 3.45 -3.79 9.65
C ASP A 83 4.30 -4.77 8.82
N CYS A 84 4.63 -4.43 7.58
CA CYS A 84 5.39 -5.30 6.69
C CYS A 84 6.90 -5.29 6.91
N GLN A 85 7.41 -4.38 7.75
CA GLN A 85 8.84 -4.15 7.93
C GLN A 85 9.61 -5.43 8.29
N SER A 86 9.04 -6.26 9.17
CA SER A 86 9.65 -7.52 9.60
C SER A 86 9.82 -8.52 8.47
N LEU A 87 8.88 -8.56 7.52
CA LEU A 87 8.89 -9.47 6.37
C LEU A 87 9.89 -9.05 5.29
N PHE A 88 10.33 -7.79 5.29
CA PHE A 88 11.31 -7.26 4.34
C PHE A 88 12.76 -7.44 4.77
N THR A 89 13.01 -7.92 5.99
CA THR A 89 14.36 -8.01 6.57
C THR A 89 15.31 -8.83 5.69
N ASP A 90 14.85 -10.00 5.23
CA ASP A 90 15.62 -10.91 4.38
C ASP A 90 15.97 -10.26 3.03
N LEU A 91 15.02 -9.51 2.47
CA LEU A 91 15.18 -8.80 1.22
C LEU A 91 16.15 -7.61 1.35
N GLY A 92 16.17 -6.93 2.50
CA GLY A 92 17.08 -5.82 2.78
C GLY A 92 18.55 -6.23 2.79
N GLN A 93 18.88 -7.46 3.21
CA GLN A 93 20.26 -7.96 3.21
C GLN A 93 20.75 -8.22 1.78
N LEU A 94 19.95 -8.90 0.96
CA LEU A 94 20.26 -9.17 -0.44
C LEU A 94 20.33 -7.90 -1.28
N TYR A 95 19.52 -6.91 -0.92
CA TYR A 95 19.58 -5.60 -1.55
C TYR A 95 20.96 -4.95 -1.42
N ALA A 96 21.59 -5.03 -0.24
CA ALA A 96 22.93 -4.50 -0.05
C ALA A 96 23.96 -5.19 -0.95
N CYS A 97 23.78 -6.48 -1.27
CA CYS A 97 24.62 -7.19 -2.22
C CYS A 97 24.43 -6.70 -3.66
N LEU A 98 23.18 -6.50 -4.10
CA LEU A 98 22.88 -5.95 -5.42
C LEU A 98 23.41 -4.51 -5.58
N VAL A 99 23.34 -3.70 -4.53
CA VAL A 99 23.91 -2.34 -4.58
C VAL A 99 25.43 -2.39 -4.76
N LYS A 100 26.12 -3.31 -4.09
CA LYS A 100 27.57 -3.50 -4.23
C LYS A 100 27.98 -3.99 -5.61
N SER A 101 27.15 -4.81 -6.28
CA SER A 101 27.46 -5.29 -7.65
C SER A 101 27.25 -4.20 -8.70
N VAL A 102 26.27 -3.30 -8.51
CA VAL A 102 26.01 -2.19 -9.43
C VAL A 102 26.99 -1.03 -9.24
N LEU A 103 27.36 -0.69 -8.00
CA LEU A 103 28.36 0.34 -7.70
C LEU A 103 29.25 -0.06 -6.51
N PRO A 104 30.57 0.20 -6.59
CA PRO A 104 31.49 -0.04 -5.48
C PRO A 104 31.29 0.93 -4.30
N VAL A 105 30.61 2.07 -4.50
CA VAL A 105 30.40 3.10 -3.47
C VAL A 105 28.94 3.12 -3.03
N THR A 106 28.68 2.75 -1.78
CA THR A 106 27.31 2.56 -1.24
C THR A 106 26.72 3.81 -0.56
N SER A 107 27.53 4.80 -0.21
CA SER A 107 27.16 5.92 0.68
C SER A 107 26.09 6.86 0.13
N HIS A 108 25.99 7.02 -1.19
CA HIS A 108 25.06 7.97 -1.83
C HIS A 108 23.94 7.28 -2.61
N CYS A 109 23.86 5.94 -2.57
CA CYS A 109 22.95 5.18 -3.43
C CYS A 109 21.47 5.41 -3.10
N SER A 110 21.16 5.69 -1.83
CA SER A 110 19.80 5.98 -1.33
C SER A 110 19.26 7.36 -1.69
N LEU A 111 20.15 8.27 -2.09
CA LEU A 111 19.82 9.64 -2.38
C LEU A 111 19.22 9.77 -3.79
N GLN A 112 18.37 10.77 -4.03
CA GLN A 112 17.76 10.98 -5.35
C GLN A 112 18.82 11.37 -6.40
N LEU A 113 18.52 11.10 -7.68
CA LEU A 113 19.37 11.48 -8.82
C LEU A 113 19.73 12.97 -8.83
N ARG A 114 18.79 13.85 -8.44
CA ARG A 114 19.01 15.31 -8.36
C ARG A 114 20.05 15.72 -7.33
N LEU A 115 20.31 14.86 -6.36
CA LEU A 115 21.24 15.07 -5.27
C LEU A 115 22.49 14.18 -5.43
N GLY A 116 22.72 13.63 -6.64
CA GLY A 116 23.91 12.83 -6.95
C GLY A 116 23.83 11.36 -6.52
N GLY A 117 22.64 10.83 -6.21
CA GLY A 117 22.44 9.43 -5.84
C GLY A 117 21.74 8.57 -6.91
N LEU A 118 21.40 7.33 -6.57
CA LEU A 118 20.73 6.37 -7.47
C LEU A 118 19.26 6.11 -7.14
N SER A 119 18.68 6.82 -6.17
CA SER A 119 17.31 6.66 -5.71
C SER A 119 16.95 5.22 -5.30
N ILE A 120 17.96 4.44 -4.90
CA ILE A 120 17.91 3.04 -4.52
C ILE A 120 17.67 3.00 -3.00
N ARG A 121 16.39 2.89 -2.62
CA ARG A 121 15.97 2.94 -1.21
C ARG A 121 15.85 1.55 -0.61
N ASN A 122 16.31 1.40 0.64
CA ASN A 122 16.13 0.17 1.40
C ASN A 122 14.63 -0.02 1.74
N PRO A 123 13.99 -1.10 1.30
CA PRO A 123 12.57 -1.33 1.53
C PRO A 123 12.20 -1.48 3.01
N VAL A 124 13.14 -1.92 3.86
CA VAL A 124 12.90 -2.04 5.31
C VAL A 124 12.72 -0.68 5.96
N THR A 125 13.54 0.32 5.60
CA THR A 125 13.49 1.65 6.21
C THR A 125 12.33 2.48 5.68
N THR A 126 11.88 2.24 4.45
CA THR A 126 10.82 3.02 3.81
C THR A 126 9.41 2.55 4.17
N ALA A 127 9.24 1.28 4.58
CA ALA A 127 7.92 0.67 4.79
C ALA A 127 7.00 1.48 5.73
N ALA A 128 7.50 1.89 6.90
CA ALA A 128 6.71 2.66 7.86
C ALA A 128 6.30 4.04 7.34
N ALA A 129 7.22 4.73 6.64
CA ALA A 129 6.96 6.05 6.07
C ALA A 129 5.93 6.00 4.93
N HIS A 130 6.01 5.00 4.05
CA HIS A 130 5.04 4.85 2.95
C HIS A 130 3.63 4.54 3.45
N TYR A 131 3.49 3.66 4.44
CA TYR A 131 2.19 3.33 5.00
C TYR A 131 1.53 4.54 5.69
N THR A 132 2.29 5.25 6.52
CA THR A 132 1.81 6.46 7.22
C THR A 132 1.44 7.58 6.25
N ALA A 133 2.24 7.80 5.20
CA ALA A 133 1.94 8.78 4.15
C ALA A 133 0.67 8.43 3.35
N SER A 134 0.46 7.15 3.03
CA SER A 134 -0.78 6.68 2.38
C SER A 134 -1.99 6.98 3.25
N ARG A 135 -1.90 6.66 4.54
CA ARG A 135 -2.99 6.86 5.49
C ARG A 135 -3.30 8.34 5.72
N SER A 136 -2.28 9.20 5.81
CA SER A 136 -2.46 10.64 5.99
C SER A 136 -3.12 11.28 4.76
N ALA A 137 -2.69 10.93 3.55
CA ALA A 137 -3.32 11.39 2.31
C ALA A 137 -4.80 10.97 2.22
N CYS A 138 -5.10 9.69 2.48
CA CYS A 138 -6.48 9.20 2.49
C CYS A 138 -7.34 9.87 3.56
N LYS A 139 -6.77 10.18 4.73
CA LYS A 139 -7.47 10.90 5.80
C LYS A 139 -7.83 12.32 5.37
N GLN A 140 -6.90 13.04 4.72
CA GLN A 140 -7.17 14.38 4.20
C GLN A 140 -8.28 14.37 3.15
N LEU A 141 -8.25 13.41 2.23
CA LEU A 141 -9.30 13.24 1.21
C LEU A 141 -10.66 12.92 1.83
N MET A 142 -10.73 12.01 2.80
CA MET A 142 -11.98 11.71 3.51
C MET A 142 -12.52 12.94 4.25
N LEU A 143 -11.66 13.71 4.92
CA LEU A 143 -12.07 14.93 5.61
C LEU A 143 -12.67 15.96 4.65
N LEU A 144 -12.00 16.19 3.51
CA LEU A 144 -12.50 17.06 2.45
C LEU A 144 -13.84 16.58 1.90
N LEU A 145 -13.98 15.28 1.64
CA LEU A 145 -15.22 14.71 1.12
C LEU A 145 -16.40 14.89 2.11
N VAL A 146 -16.17 14.65 3.40
CA VAL A 146 -17.19 14.87 4.44
C VAL A 146 -17.58 16.35 4.54
N LEU A 147 -16.61 17.27 4.46
CA LEU A 147 -16.87 18.71 4.45
C LEU A 147 -17.69 19.11 3.22
N LEU A 148 -17.35 18.61 2.03
CA LEU A 148 -18.11 18.86 0.80
C LEU A 148 -19.54 18.31 0.87
N LEU A 149 -19.72 17.11 1.42
CA LEU A 149 -21.06 16.54 1.62
C LEU A 149 -21.87 17.34 2.64
N SER A 150 -21.24 17.84 3.72
CA SER A 150 -21.91 18.70 4.70
C SER A 150 -22.28 20.09 4.15
N HIS A 151 -21.47 20.64 3.23
CA HIS A 151 -21.83 21.85 2.50
C HIS A 151 -22.95 21.58 1.47
N HIS A 152 -22.97 20.42 0.81
CA HIS A 152 -24.04 20.04 -0.11
C HIS A 152 -25.38 19.77 0.60
N THR A 153 -25.39 19.23 1.83
CA THR A 153 -26.63 19.08 2.61
C THR A 153 -27.17 20.43 3.09
N ILE A 154 -26.30 21.41 3.37
CA ILE A 154 -26.72 22.80 3.67
C ILE A 154 -27.20 23.54 2.41
N THR A 155 -26.60 23.27 1.24
CA THR A 155 -27.01 23.87 -0.03
C THR A 155 -28.33 23.25 -0.55
N SER A 156 -28.54 21.96 -0.30
CA SER A 156 -29.83 21.29 -0.54
C SER A 156 -30.90 21.71 0.47
N ALA A 157 -30.55 22.09 1.70
CA ALA A 157 -31.50 22.60 2.69
C ALA A 157 -32.01 24.03 2.35
N LYS A 158 -31.28 24.78 1.51
CA LYS A 158 -31.76 26.08 0.97
C LYS A 158 -32.52 25.95 -0.35
N CYS A 159 -32.56 24.76 -0.95
CA CYS A 159 -33.25 24.48 -2.22
C CYS A 159 -34.56 23.65 -2.05
N ILE A 160 -34.98 23.35 -0.82
CA ILE A 160 -36.25 22.67 -0.53
C ILE A 160 -37.05 23.50 0.48
N LEU A 161 -37.33 24.77 0.13
CA LEU A 161 -38.44 25.54 0.70
C LEU A 161 -39.59 25.55 -0.32
N LEU A 162 -40.16 24.39 -0.58
CA LEU A 162 -41.51 24.26 -1.15
C LEU A 162 -42.09 22.89 -0.76
N GLY A 163 -42.64 22.86 0.46
CA GLY A 163 -43.74 21.98 0.85
C GLY A 163 -43.45 20.48 0.96
N LYS A 164 -43.06 20.02 2.15
CA LYS A 164 -43.87 19.08 2.96
C LYS A 164 -43.15 18.72 4.27
N SER A 165 -43.94 18.70 5.33
CA SER A 165 -43.61 18.43 6.72
C SER A 165 -43.03 17.03 6.92
N LEU A 166 -41.89 16.91 7.58
CA LEU A 166 -41.47 15.70 8.31
C LEU A 166 -40.68 16.13 9.56
N THR A 167 -41.39 16.14 10.67
CA THR A 167 -40.87 16.26 12.04
C THR A 167 -39.94 15.08 12.37
N ILE A 168 -38.71 15.37 12.78
CA ILE A 168 -37.89 14.42 13.53
C ILE A 168 -37.61 15.06 14.90
N SER A 169 -38.35 14.59 15.88
CA SER A 169 -38.17 14.88 17.30
C SER A 169 -36.79 14.39 17.75
N LYS A 170 -36.03 15.29 18.37
CA LYS A 170 -34.79 14.97 19.06
C LYS A 170 -35.16 14.52 20.47
N GLU A 171 -35.13 13.22 20.75
CA GLU A 171 -35.20 12.73 22.13
C GLU A 171 -33.86 13.00 22.82
N SER A 172 -33.92 13.82 23.85
CA SER A 172 -32.90 14.00 24.88
C SER A 172 -33.03 12.88 25.91
N GLY A 173 -31.92 12.20 26.18
CA GLY A 173 -31.70 11.32 27.31
C GLY A 173 -30.21 11.18 27.52
#